data_AF-A0A075I786-F1
#
_entry.id   AF-A0A075I786-F1
#
_cell.length_a   1.000
_cell.length_b   1.000
_cell.length_c   1.000
_cell.angle_alpha   90.00
_cell.angle_beta   90.00
_cell.angle_gamma   90.00
#
_symmetry.space_group_name_H-M   'P 1'
#
loop_
_entity.id
_entity.type
_entity.pdbx_description
1 polymer ?
#
loop_
_entity_poly.entity_id
_entity_poly.type
_entity_poly.pdbx_seq_one_letter_code
_entity_poly.pdbx_strand_id
1 'polypeptide(L)'
;MGPQKMSFEDFVRLFTKNTSVKIQKINLESAYDEAKRNPRSVYGLESLNILVGDYTSDGKQLKKLSDVKLITVAEFLQSSRLS
;
A
#
# COMPACT_ATOMS: atom_id res chain seq x y z
N MET A 1 9.92 0.24 -4.90
CA MET A 1 9.99 -0.32 -6.27
C MET A 1 8.74 0.10 -7.04
N GLY A 2 8.90 0.71 -8.21
CA GLY A 2 7.86 1.38 -8.99
C GLY A 2 8.39 2.71 -9.54
N PRO A 3 7.71 3.39 -10.47
CA PRO A 3 8.22 4.63 -11.06
C PRO A 3 8.07 5.86 -10.14
N GLN A 4 7.34 5.72 -9.03
CA GLN A 4 7.09 6.77 -8.06
C GLN A 4 7.24 6.25 -6.62
N LYS A 5 7.68 7.14 -5.72
CA LYS A 5 7.54 6.94 -4.27
C LYS A 5 6.15 7.43 -3.86
N MET A 6 5.52 6.75 -2.91
CA MET A 6 4.15 7.06 -2.46
C MET A 6 3.99 6.62 -1.01
N SER A 7 3.30 7.43 -0.21
CA SER A 7 2.91 7.03 1.15
C SER A 7 1.78 5.99 1.08
N PHE A 8 1.64 5.16 2.12
CA PHE A 8 0.52 4.22 2.19
C PHE A 8 -0.84 4.94 2.18
N GLU A 9 -0.93 6.12 2.83
CA GLU A 9 -2.16 6.91 2.83
C GLU A 9 -2.54 7.40 1.42
N ASP A 10 -1.58 7.95 0.67
CA ASP A 10 -1.81 8.38 -0.71
C ASP A 10 -2.19 7.21 -1.61
N PHE A 11 -1.58 6.05 -1.41
CA PHE A 11 -1.93 4.82 -2.13
C PHE A 11 -3.40 4.45 -1.88
N VAL A 12 -3.84 4.41 -0.61
CA VAL A 12 -5.24 4.09 -0.27
C VAL A 12 -6.20 5.13 -0.85
N ARG A 13 -5.85 6.42 -0.82
CA ARG A 13 -6.67 7.52 -1.38
C ARG A 13 -6.94 7.37 -2.87
N LEU A 14 -6.03 6.75 -3.64
CA LEU A 14 -6.26 6.49 -5.06
C LEU A 14 -7.46 5.56 -5.31
N PHE A 15 -7.70 4.59 -4.43
CA PHE A 15 -8.78 3.62 -4.57
C PHE A 15 -10.11 4.09 -3.98
N THR A 16 -10.08 5.07 -3.07
CA THR A 16 -11.30 5.59 -2.43
C THR A 16 -11.83 6.86 -3.05
N LYS A 17 -11.11 7.47 -4.02
CA LYS A 17 -11.38 8.79 -4.60
C LYS A 17 -12.83 9.02 -5.05
N ASN A 18 -13.46 8.00 -5.63
CA ASN A 18 -14.83 8.06 -6.17
C ASN A 18 -15.83 7.22 -5.35
N THR A 19 -15.52 6.98 -4.09
CA THR A 19 -16.35 6.17 -3.18
C THR A 19 -16.78 7.00 -1.97
N SER A 20 -17.84 6.58 -1.28
CA SER A 20 -18.23 7.14 0.02
C SER A 20 -17.44 6.54 1.20
N VAL A 21 -16.39 5.75 0.92
CA VAL A 21 -15.61 5.05 1.95
C VAL A 21 -14.78 6.06 2.73
N LYS A 22 -14.93 6.05 4.06
CA LYS A 22 -14.13 6.88 4.97
C LYS A 22 -12.88 6.12 5.38
N ILE A 23 -11.71 6.74 5.19
CA ILE A 23 -10.44 6.23 5.73
C ILE A 23 -10.44 6.42 7.24
N GLN A 24 -10.27 5.34 7.99
CA GLN A 24 -10.17 5.37 9.44
C GLN A 24 -8.71 5.27 9.87
N LYS A 25 -8.33 6.08 10.86
CA LYS A 25 -7.02 5.96 11.51
C LYS A 25 -7.12 4.94 12.63
N ILE A 26 -6.12 4.08 12.75
CA ILE A 26 -6.03 3.07 13.81
C ILE A 26 -4.89 3.43 14.77
N ASN A 27 -5.02 3.01 16.03
CA ASN A 27 -3.88 2.99 16.94
C ASN A 27 -3.04 1.74 16.62
N LEU A 28 -1.82 1.96 16.14
CA LEU A 28 -0.96 0.89 15.67
C LEU A 28 -0.49 -0.04 16.79
N GLU A 29 -0.14 0.52 17.96
CA GLU A 29 0.29 -0.25 19.13
C GLU A 29 -0.82 -1.18 19.62
N SER A 30 -2.04 -0.66 19.79
CA SER A 30 -3.20 -1.47 20.17
C SER A 30 -3.50 -2.57 19.15
N ALA A 31 -3.37 -2.27 17.84
CA ALA A 31 -3.55 -3.27 16.79
C ALA A 31 -2.51 -4.39 16.85
N TYR A 32 -1.25 -4.06 17.14
CA TYR A 32 -0.19 -5.05 17.33
C TYR A 32 -0.43 -5.92 18.56
N ASP A 33 -0.82 -5.33 19.68
CA ASP A 33 -1.06 -6.07 20.91
C ASP A 33 -2.28 -6.99 20.81
N GLU A 34 -3.30 -6.58 20.05
CA GLU A 34 -4.43 -7.46 19.71
C GLU A 34 -3.98 -8.62 18.82
N ALA A 35 -3.24 -8.33 17.74
CA ALA A 35 -2.75 -9.35 16.80
C ALA A 35 -1.84 -10.40 17.44
N LYS A 36 -1.05 -10.04 18.46
CA LYS A 36 -0.20 -10.98 19.21
C LYS A 36 -1.00 -11.95 20.09
N ARG A 37 -2.14 -11.51 20.63
CA ARG A 37 -2.89 -12.24 21.67
C ARG A 37 -4.12 -12.95 21.11
N ASN A 38 -4.66 -12.47 20.00
CA ASN A 38 -5.89 -12.96 19.41
C ASN A 38 -5.66 -13.46 17.97
N PRO A 39 -5.71 -14.78 17.73
CA PRO A 39 -5.64 -15.35 16.38
C PRO A 39 -6.77 -14.91 15.44
N ARG A 40 -7.86 -14.34 15.99
CA ARG A 40 -8.99 -13.77 15.25
C ARG A 40 -8.95 -12.24 15.17
N SER A 41 -7.80 -11.62 15.46
CA SER A 41 -7.58 -10.19 15.27
C SER A 41 -7.96 -9.78 13.84
N VAL A 42 -8.49 -8.56 13.68
CA VAL A 42 -8.81 -7.97 12.37
C VAL A 42 -7.57 -7.87 11.48
N TYR A 43 -6.41 -7.62 12.08
CA TYR A 43 -5.14 -7.50 11.39
C TYR A 43 -4.17 -8.59 11.85
N GLY A 44 -3.47 -9.20 10.89
CA GLY A 44 -2.32 -10.07 11.18
C GLY A 44 -1.04 -9.25 11.42
N LEU A 45 -0.08 -9.83 12.15
CA LEU A 45 1.21 -9.18 12.43
C LEU A 45 1.96 -8.80 11.16
N GLU A 46 1.92 -9.65 10.13
CA GLU A 46 2.55 -9.36 8.84
C GLU A 46 1.96 -8.13 8.15
N SER A 47 0.63 -7.97 8.20
CA SER A 47 -0.04 -6.80 7.62
C SER A 47 0.32 -5.52 8.35
N LEU A 48 0.42 -5.57 9.67
CA LEU A 48 0.84 -4.41 10.47
C LEU A 48 2.31 -4.06 10.24
N ASN A 49 3.17 -5.06 10.02
CA ASN A 49 4.59 -4.85 9.72
C ASN A 49 4.82 -4.03 8.44
N ILE A 50 3.92 -4.12 7.46
CA ILE A 50 3.97 -3.30 6.24
C ILE A 50 3.81 -1.80 6.57
N LEU A 51 3.12 -1.45 7.66
CA LEU A 51 2.84 -0.05 8.02
C LEU A 51 4.00 0.66 8.74
N VAL A 52 4.96 -0.10 9.29
CA VAL A 52 6.10 0.46 10.04
C VAL A 52 7.38 0.57 9.22
N GLY A 53 7.45 -0.08 8.06
CA GLY A 53 8.64 -0.09 7.22
C GLY A 53 8.66 0.99 6.13
N ASP A 54 9.86 1.42 5.74
CA ASP A 54 10.10 2.16 4.49
C ASP A 54 10.49 1.16 3.39
N TYR A 55 9.54 0.83 2.52
CA TYR A 55 9.71 -0.13 1.43
C TYR A 55 10.04 0.57 0.09
N THR A 56 10.94 1.55 0.12
CA THR A 56 11.40 2.23 -1.10
C THR A 56 12.64 1.56 -1.71
N SER A 57 12.72 1.60 -3.04
CA SER A 57 13.89 1.15 -3.80
C SER A 57 13.84 1.73 -5.21
N ASP A 58 15.00 1.93 -5.83
CA ASP A 58 15.12 2.44 -7.20
C ASP A 58 14.76 1.36 -8.23
N GLY A 59 13.67 1.59 -8.96
CA GLY A 59 13.19 0.69 -10.01
C GLY A 59 14.10 0.61 -11.25
N LYS A 60 15.18 1.39 -11.33
CA LYS A 60 16.13 1.37 -12.47
C LYS A 60 16.73 0.00 -12.73
N GLN A 61 17.14 -0.73 -11.69
CA GLN A 61 17.73 -2.05 -11.86
C GLN A 61 16.71 -3.04 -12.42
N LEU A 62 15.46 -2.99 -11.92
CA LEU A 62 14.37 -3.81 -12.44
C LEU A 62 14.11 -3.52 -13.92
N LYS A 63 14.03 -2.24 -14.32
CA LYS A 63 13.89 -1.86 -15.74
C LYS A 63 15.03 -2.41 -16.59
N LYS A 64 16.27 -2.26 -16.13
CA LYS A 64 17.47 -2.72 -16.85
C LYS A 64 17.48 -4.24 -17.06
N LEU A 65 17.01 -5.01 -16.07
CA LEU A 65 17.08 -6.47 -16.10
C LEU A 65 15.92 -7.14 -16.84
N SER A 66 14.77 -6.48 -16.94
CA SER A 66 13.53 -7.13 -17.39
C SER A 66 12.85 -6.48 -18.59
N ASP A 67 13.36 -5.34 -19.07
CA ASP A 67 12.76 -4.54 -20.16
C ASP A 67 11.28 -4.17 -19.94
N VAL A 68 10.82 -4.24 -18.68
CA VAL A 68 9.43 -3.91 -18.33
C VAL A 68 9.22 -2.40 -18.28
N LYS A 69 8.10 -1.96 -18.85
CA LYS A 69 7.61 -0.60 -18.65
C LYS A 69 6.93 -0.48 -17.29
N LEU A 70 7.56 0.24 -16.37
CA LEU A 70 6.93 0.62 -15.10
C LEU A 70 5.98 1.80 -15.31
N ILE A 71 4.73 1.65 -14.88
CA ILE A 71 3.70 2.70 -14.86
C ILE A 71 3.28 3.04 -13.43
N THR A 72 2.76 4.23 -13.22
CA THR A 72 2.24 4.68 -11.92
C THR A 72 0.93 3.98 -11.59
N VAL A 73 0.57 3.93 -10.30
CA VAL A 73 -0.72 3.38 -9.86
C VAL A 73 -1.89 4.18 -10.45
N ALA A 74 -1.74 5.50 -10.58
CA ALA A 74 -2.77 6.36 -11.18
C ALA A 74 -3.02 6.02 -12.66
N GLU A 75 -1.96 5.86 -13.47
CA GLU A 75 -2.08 5.42 -14.87
C GLU A 75 -2.69 4.03 -14.99
N PHE A 76 -2.34 3.12 -14.07
CA PHE A 76 -2.95 1.80 -14.00
C PHE A 76 -4.46 1.87 -13.73
N LEU A 77 -4.90 2.69 -12.76
CA LEU A 77 -6.31 2.82 -12.42
C LEU A 77 -7.12 3.44 -13.56
N GLN A 78 -6.58 4.46 -14.23
CA GLN A 78 -7.20 5.08 -15.41
C GLN A 78 -7.37 4.09 -16.56
N SER A 79 -6.34 3.29 -16.86
CA SER A 79 -6.40 2.29 -17.94
C SER A 79 -7.31 1.10 -17.62
N SER A 80 -7.49 0.79 -16.33
CA SER A 80 -8.27 -0.37 -15.87
C SER A 80 -9.76 -0.09 -15.62
N ARG A 81 -10.25 1.14 -15.88
CA ARG A 81 -11.60 1.60 -15.48
C ARG A 81 -11.88 1.44 -13.97
N LEU A 82 -10.82 1.45 -13.16
CA LEU A 82 -10.86 1.38 -11.70
C LEU A 82 -10.70 2.75 -11.04
N SER A 83 -10.62 3.81 -11.85
CA SER A 83 -10.58 5.20 -11.38
C SER A 83 -11.96 5.72 -11.07
#